data_AF-A0AAD2QEQ2-F1
#
_entry.id   AF-A0AAD2QEQ2-F1
#
_cell.length_a   1.000
_cell.length_b   1.000
_cell.length_c   1.000
_cell.angle_alpha   90.00
_cell.angle_beta   90.00
_cell.angle_gamma   90.00
#
_symmetry.space_group_name_H-M   'P 1'
#
loop_
_entity.id
_entity.type
_entity.pdbx_description
1 polymer ?
#
loop_
_entity_poly.entity_id
_entity_poly.type
_entity_poly.pdbx_seq_one_letter_code
_entity_poly.pdbx_strand_id
1 'polypeptide(L)'
;MNMKNNDCFRLKDSQSGMALIEVLVAMLVLTIGILALLSVQLRTVASVREAETQTIVSQITQNLMEGMLMNPTIDSDSNKKNYNLYMGNHTLSAVDGDFAIDAIKTKAQLAEEQLKRFSYELKNALPDAAAIHYAVCKDSLGAAPTLSAGSTFSQNCDGSANGDTLIKVLWVNDSAGDSDIARTNLETNGDNIVYTYQARVGGRE
;
A
#
# COMPACT_ATOMS: atom_id res chain seq x y z
N MET A 1 70.50 44.58 53.70
CA MET A 1 70.38 43.11 53.52
C MET A 1 69.04 42.83 52.83
N ASN A 2 69.10 42.32 51.60
CA ASN A 2 68.10 41.58 50.82
C ASN A 2 66.72 42.17 50.42
N MET A 3 66.62 42.42 49.11
CA MET A 3 65.46 42.32 48.23
C MET A 3 64.72 40.98 48.36
N LYS A 4 63.41 40.97 48.05
CA LYS A 4 62.86 40.09 47.01
C LYS A 4 61.50 40.56 46.51
N ASN A 5 61.48 40.81 45.20
CA ASN A 5 60.35 41.11 44.35
C ASN A 5 59.35 39.95 44.38
N ASN A 6 58.06 40.27 44.42
CA ASN A 6 57.04 39.38 43.89
C ASN A 6 56.29 40.14 42.80
N ASP A 7 56.80 39.96 41.58
CA ASP A 7 56.16 40.41 40.35
C ASP A 7 54.74 39.84 40.28
N CYS A 8 53.76 40.74 40.32
CA CYS A 8 52.37 40.42 40.05
C CYS A 8 52.24 40.15 38.55
N PHE A 9 52.39 38.89 38.14
CA PHE A 9 52.01 38.43 36.81
C PHE A 9 50.49 38.56 36.66
N ARG A 10 50.02 39.75 36.26
CA ARG A 10 48.71 39.89 35.63
C ARG A 10 48.81 39.38 34.20
N LEU A 11 48.47 38.10 34.03
CA LEU A 11 48.11 37.57 32.73
C LEU A 11 46.92 38.39 32.23
N LYS A 12 47.14 39.14 31.16
CA LYS A 12 46.11 39.85 30.42
C LYS A 12 45.36 38.80 29.60
N ASP A 13 44.23 38.33 30.12
CA ASP A 13 43.33 37.46 29.36
C ASP A 13 42.85 38.22 28.12
N SER A 14 43.27 37.73 26.95
CA SER A 14 42.68 38.13 25.69
C SER A 14 41.31 37.46 25.61
N GLN A 15 40.28 38.14 26.08
CA GLN A 15 38.89 37.72 25.92
C GLN A 15 38.52 37.88 24.43
N SER A 16 39.02 36.96 23.61
CA SER A 16 38.71 36.88 22.19
C SER A 16 37.30 36.33 22.02
N GLY A 17 36.52 36.93 21.11
CA GLY A 17 35.10 36.70 20.91
C GLY A 17 34.71 35.26 20.53
N MET A 18 34.73 34.34 21.50
CA MET A 18 34.29 32.95 21.35
C MET A 18 32.77 32.82 21.20
N ALA A 19 31.99 33.75 21.77
CA ALA A 19 30.52 33.63 21.80
C ALA A 19 29.86 33.73 20.40
N LEU A 20 30.39 34.57 19.49
CA LEU A 20 29.74 34.79 18.19
C LEU A 20 29.96 33.62 17.23
N ILE A 21 31.18 33.05 17.22
CA ILE A 21 31.49 31.86 16.43
C ILE A 21 30.77 30.63 17.00
N GLU A 22 30.69 30.49 18.31
CA GLU A 22 29.99 29.38 18.96
C GLU A 22 28.48 29.37 18.63
N VAL A 23 27.82 30.54 18.66
CA VAL A 23 26.41 30.64 18.27
C VAL A 23 26.22 30.36 16.77
N LEU A 24 27.14 30.82 15.92
CA LEU A 24 27.07 30.56 14.47
C LEU A 24 27.23 29.07 14.17
N VAL A 25 28.19 28.39 14.82
CA VAL A 25 28.37 26.94 14.71
C VAL A 25 27.17 26.19 15.29
N ALA A 26 26.61 26.64 16.41
CA ALA A 26 25.41 26.03 17.00
C ALA A 26 24.20 26.15 16.06
N MET A 27 23.99 27.31 15.42
CA MET A 27 22.93 27.48 14.42
C MET A 27 23.18 26.64 13.16
N LEU A 28 24.43 26.50 12.72
CA LEU A 28 24.79 25.62 11.60
C LEU A 28 24.47 24.15 11.92
N VAL A 29 24.90 23.66 13.09
CA VAL A 29 24.63 22.28 13.51
C VAL A 29 23.12 22.05 13.71
N LEU A 30 22.41 23.02 14.30
CA LEU A 30 20.96 22.95 14.49
C LEU A 30 20.20 22.88 13.17
N THR A 31 20.55 23.71 12.18
CA THR A 31 19.90 23.70 10.87
C THR A 31 20.16 22.39 10.12
N ILE A 32 21.39 21.87 10.15
CA ILE A 32 21.71 20.53 9.59
C ILE A 32 20.90 19.44 10.31
N GLY A 33 20.80 19.51 11.63
CA GLY A 33 20.01 18.58 12.43
C GLY A 33 18.52 18.58 12.07
N ILE A 34 17.92 19.77 11.87
CA ILE A 34 16.52 19.90 11.46
C ILE A 34 16.31 19.35 10.05
N LEU A 35 17.21 19.64 9.09
CA LEU A 35 17.11 19.09 7.74
C LEU A 35 17.18 17.55 7.73
N ALA A 36 18.06 16.97 8.55
CA ALA A 36 18.16 15.53 8.72
C ALA A 36 16.87 14.94 9.30
N LEU A 37 16.30 15.56 10.34
CA LEU A 37 15.05 15.12 10.95
C LEU A 37 13.87 15.21 9.98
N LEU A 38 13.75 16.29 9.20
CA LEU A 38 12.70 16.44 8.20
C LEU A 38 12.80 15.36 7.13
N SER A 39 14.01 15.03 6.70
CA SER A 39 14.25 13.96 5.71
C SER A 39 13.78 12.59 6.21
N VAL A 40 14.04 12.29 7.49
CA VAL A 40 13.56 11.04 8.13
C VAL A 40 12.04 11.04 8.27
N GLN A 41 11.45 12.15 8.70
CA GLN A 41 10.00 12.28 8.86
C GLN A 41 9.27 12.07 7.54
N LEU A 42 9.77 12.62 6.42
CA LEU A 42 9.19 12.41 5.10
C LEU A 42 9.20 10.93 4.69
N ARG A 43 10.29 10.22 4.96
CA ARG A 43 10.39 8.77 4.68
C ARG A 43 9.40 7.96 5.53
N THR A 44 9.27 8.29 6.82
CA THR A 44 8.31 7.60 7.70
C THR A 44 6.88 7.83 7.26
N VAL A 45 6.52 9.06 6.86
CA VAL A 45 5.17 9.37 6.37
C VAL A 45 4.82 8.56 5.12
N ALA A 46 5.76 8.40 4.18
CA ALA A 46 5.53 7.57 2.99
C ALA A 46 5.29 6.09 3.35
N SER A 47 6.10 5.55 4.25
CA SER A 47 5.97 4.16 4.72
C SER A 47 4.64 3.91 5.47
N VAL A 48 4.19 4.87 6.28
CA VAL A 48 2.90 4.79 6.99
C VAL A 48 1.74 4.81 6.00
N ARG A 49 1.76 5.71 5.01
CA ARG A 49 0.70 5.79 3.99
C ARG A 49 0.57 4.50 3.18
N GLU A 50 1.69 3.86 2.85
CA GLU A 50 1.69 2.57 2.17
C GLU A 50 1.04 1.48 3.03
N ALA A 51 1.40 1.40 4.31
CA ALA A 51 0.83 0.42 5.25
C ALA A 51 -0.67 0.67 5.51
N GLU A 52 -1.09 1.93 5.58
CA GLU A 52 -2.50 2.32 5.67
C GLU A 52 -3.27 1.86 4.43
N THR A 53 -2.73 2.13 3.24
CA THR A 53 -3.31 1.72 1.96
C THR A 53 -3.51 0.21 1.90
N GLN A 54 -2.49 -0.57 2.26
CA GLN A 54 -2.57 -2.03 2.36
C GLN A 54 -3.68 -2.48 3.34
N THR A 55 -3.79 -1.82 4.47
CA THR A 55 -4.81 -2.13 5.50
C THR A 55 -6.23 -1.85 4.99
N ILE A 56 -6.43 -0.74 4.29
CA ILE A 56 -7.73 -0.38 3.73
C ILE A 56 -8.15 -1.37 2.64
N VAL A 57 -7.25 -1.72 1.72
CA VAL A 57 -7.52 -2.73 0.67
C VAL A 57 -7.87 -4.08 1.30
N SER A 58 -7.20 -4.47 2.38
CA SER A 58 -7.49 -5.68 3.13
C SER A 58 -8.91 -5.68 3.68
N GLN A 59 -9.36 -4.58 4.31
CA GLN A 59 -10.71 -4.47 4.86
C GLN A 59 -11.79 -4.51 3.78
N ILE A 60 -11.59 -3.78 2.67
CA ILE A 60 -12.53 -3.77 1.54
C ILE A 60 -12.64 -5.18 0.93
N THR A 61 -11.51 -5.89 0.83
CA THR A 61 -11.47 -7.28 0.33
C THR A 61 -12.17 -8.24 1.29
N GLN A 62 -12.05 -8.03 2.60
CA GLN A 62 -12.78 -8.81 3.60
C GLN A 62 -14.30 -8.62 3.47
N ASN A 63 -14.77 -7.39 3.27
CA ASN A 63 -16.20 -7.12 3.05
C ASN A 63 -16.75 -7.88 1.83
N LEU A 64 -16.00 -7.90 0.71
CA LEU A 64 -16.37 -8.69 -0.47
C LEU A 64 -16.37 -10.19 -0.15
N MET A 65 -15.33 -10.68 0.53
CA MET A 65 -15.21 -12.08 0.92
C MET A 65 -16.39 -12.55 1.78
N GLU A 66 -16.79 -11.77 2.78
CA GLU A 66 -17.96 -12.04 3.61
C GLU A 66 -19.24 -12.06 2.75
N GLY A 67 -19.37 -11.11 1.83
CA GLY A 67 -20.47 -11.08 0.86
C GLY A 67 -20.54 -12.34 -0.03
N MET A 68 -19.39 -12.83 -0.48
CA MET A 68 -19.27 -14.07 -1.26
C MET A 68 -19.68 -15.29 -0.43
N LEU A 69 -19.21 -15.39 0.82
CA LEU A 69 -19.54 -16.50 1.73
C LEU A 69 -21.05 -16.61 2.00
N MET A 70 -21.79 -15.50 1.92
CA MET A 70 -23.25 -15.48 2.06
C MET A 70 -24.01 -15.83 0.77
N ASN A 71 -23.36 -15.74 -0.39
CA ASN A 71 -23.98 -16.02 -1.69
C ASN A 71 -23.18 -17.05 -2.53
N PRO A 72 -22.89 -18.26 -1.98
CA PRO A 72 -22.28 -19.31 -2.77
C PRO A 72 -23.30 -19.90 -3.76
N THR A 73 -22.82 -20.39 -4.89
CA THR A 73 -23.52 -21.41 -5.68
C THR A 73 -23.12 -22.79 -5.16
N ILE A 74 -23.98 -23.78 -5.36
CA ILE A 74 -23.64 -25.18 -5.05
C ILE A 74 -23.28 -25.85 -6.36
N ASP A 75 -22.09 -26.41 -6.41
CA ASP A 75 -21.66 -27.21 -7.54
C ASP A 75 -22.40 -28.56 -7.53
N SER A 76 -23.11 -28.85 -8.62
CA SER A 76 -23.96 -30.03 -8.76
C SER A 76 -23.19 -31.35 -8.64
N ASP A 77 -21.91 -31.36 -9.01
CA ASP A 77 -21.10 -32.58 -9.03
C ASP A 77 -20.44 -32.89 -7.68
N SER A 78 -20.19 -31.86 -6.87
CA SER A 78 -19.39 -31.97 -5.64
C SER A 78 -20.14 -31.60 -4.36
N ASN A 79 -21.34 -31.02 -4.45
CA ASN A 79 -22.08 -30.41 -3.34
C ASN A 79 -21.24 -29.39 -2.54
N LYS A 80 -20.19 -28.84 -3.16
CA LYS A 80 -19.30 -27.84 -2.54
C LYS A 80 -19.77 -26.43 -2.88
N LYS A 81 -19.46 -25.50 -1.98
CA LYS A 81 -19.61 -24.06 -2.23
C LYS A 81 -18.73 -23.66 -3.41
N ASN A 82 -19.30 -22.93 -4.34
CA ASN A 82 -18.65 -22.41 -5.52
C ASN A 82 -18.97 -20.91 -5.67
N TYR A 83 -18.05 -20.16 -6.24
CA TYR A 83 -18.14 -18.70 -6.42
C TYR A 83 -18.01 -18.30 -7.89
N ASN A 84 -18.35 -19.18 -8.83
CA ASN A 84 -18.31 -18.92 -10.28
C ASN A 84 -18.93 -17.59 -10.70
N LEU A 85 -19.97 -17.11 -9.99
CA LEU A 85 -20.63 -15.82 -10.27
C LEU A 85 -19.74 -14.60 -10.05
N TYR A 86 -18.68 -14.75 -9.26
CA TYR A 86 -17.71 -13.69 -8.96
C TYR A 86 -16.47 -13.81 -9.85
N MET A 87 -16.24 -14.96 -10.48
CA MET A 87 -14.98 -15.27 -11.15
C MET A 87 -14.77 -14.43 -12.40
N GLY A 88 -13.51 -14.05 -12.62
CA GLY A 88 -13.11 -13.30 -13.80
C GLY A 88 -12.20 -12.13 -13.46
N ASN A 89 -11.71 -11.51 -14.53
CA ASN A 89 -11.01 -10.23 -14.44
C ASN A 89 -12.06 -9.12 -14.39
N HIS A 90 -11.90 -8.23 -13.43
CA HIS A 90 -12.78 -7.09 -13.27
C HIS A 90 -11.99 -5.80 -13.44
N THR A 91 -12.67 -4.80 -14.00
CA THR A 91 -12.15 -3.44 -14.08
C THR A 91 -12.99 -2.57 -13.15
N LEU A 92 -12.40 -1.51 -12.61
CA LEU A 92 -13.14 -0.58 -11.77
C LEU A 92 -14.36 -0.06 -12.53
N SER A 93 -15.53 -0.30 -11.97
CA SER A 93 -16.77 0.26 -12.51
C SER A 93 -16.82 1.76 -12.24
N ALA A 94 -17.33 2.55 -13.19
CA ALA A 94 -17.49 4.01 -13.07
C ALA A 94 -18.73 4.43 -12.25
N VAL A 95 -19.34 3.50 -11.51
CA VAL A 95 -20.65 3.69 -10.88
C VAL A 95 -20.54 4.60 -9.64
N ASP A 96 -21.42 5.61 -9.56
CA ASP A 96 -21.53 6.54 -8.45
C ASP A 96 -22.35 5.95 -7.30
N GLY A 97 -21.76 5.09 -6.47
CA GLY A 97 -22.24 4.77 -5.10
C GLY A 97 -23.68 4.25 -4.92
N ASP A 98 -24.46 4.09 -6.00
CA ASP A 98 -25.86 3.70 -5.98
C ASP A 98 -25.93 2.18 -6.13
N PHE A 99 -26.05 1.51 -4.98
CA PHE A 99 -26.16 0.06 -4.88
C PHE A 99 -27.59 -0.28 -4.51
N ALA A 100 -28.44 -0.51 -5.50
CA ALA A 100 -29.75 -1.04 -5.24
C ALA A 100 -29.60 -2.48 -4.77
N ILE A 101 -29.87 -2.80 -3.51
CA ILE A 101 -30.05 -4.17 -3.01
C ILE A 101 -31.53 -4.32 -2.66
N ASP A 102 -32.35 -4.72 -3.62
CA ASP A 102 -33.75 -5.05 -3.42
C ASP A 102 -33.93 -6.55 -3.13
N ALA A 103 -35.03 -6.90 -2.46
CA ALA A 103 -35.30 -8.28 -2.02
C ALA A 103 -35.54 -9.29 -3.16
N ILE A 104 -35.48 -8.84 -4.42
CA ILE A 104 -35.80 -9.61 -5.64
C ILE A 104 -34.57 -9.77 -6.55
N LYS A 105 -33.36 -9.80 -5.98
CA LYS A 105 -32.17 -10.14 -6.78
C LYS A 105 -31.92 -11.63 -6.85
N THR A 106 -31.64 -12.10 -8.06
CA THR A 106 -31.02 -13.41 -8.27
C THR A 106 -29.61 -13.44 -7.68
N LYS A 107 -29.07 -14.64 -7.42
CA LYS A 107 -27.67 -14.80 -6.95
C LYS A 107 -26.65 -14.10 -7.86
N ALA A 108 -26.89 -14.10 -9.17
CA ALA A 108 -26.02 -13.45 -10.16
C ALA A 108 -26.08 -11.93 -10.04
N GLN A 109 -27.27 -11.35 -9.93
CA GLN A 109 -27.44 -9.91 -9.72
C GLN A 109 -26.85 -9.46 -8.39
N LEU A 110 -27.01 -10.25 -7.33
CA LEU A 110 -26.38 -9.94 -6.03
C LEU A 110 -24.85 -9.95 -6.12
N ALA A 111 -24.26 -10.92 -6.83
CA ALA A 111 -22.81 -10.98 -7.05
C ALA A 111 -22.31 -9.76 -7.84
N GLU A 112 -23.04 -9.36 -8.89
CA GLU A 112 -22.72 -8.17 -9.68
C GLU A 112 -22.73 -6.89 -8.84
N GLU A 113 -23.74 -6.69 -7.99
CA GLU A 113 -23.80 -5.52 -7.10
C GLU A 113 -22.67 -5.52 -6.06
N GLN A 114 -22.33 -6.69 -5.51
CA GLN A 114 -21.21 -6.80 -4.56
C GLN A 114 -19.87 -6.47 -5.24
N LEU A 115 -19.66 -6.89 -6.49
CA LEU A 115 -18.48 -6.54 -7.27
C LEU A 115 -18.44 -5.04 -7.64
N LYS A 116 -19.59 -4.43 -7.96
CA LYS A 116 -19.70 -2.98 -8.18
C LYS A 116 -19.35 -2.20 -6.92
N ARG A 117 -19.89 -2.61 -5.77
CA ARG A 117 -19.58 -1.99 -4.48
C ARG A 117 -18.11 -2.11 -4.13
N PHE A 118 -17.54 -3.29 -4.33
CA PHE A 118 -16.11 -3.51 -4.13
C PHE A 118 -15.25 -2.61 -5.03
N SER A 119 -15.60 -2.50 -6.32
CA SER A 119 -14.92 -1.60 -7.26
C SER A 119 -14.98 -0.13 -6.80
N TYR A 120 -16.15 0.32 -6.35
CA TYR A 120 -16.36 1.68 -5.88
C TYR A 120 -15.56 1.98 -4.60
N GLU A 121 -15.60 1.07 -3.62
CA GLU A 121 -14.85 1.21 -2.37
C GLU A 121 -13.33 1.25 -2.65
N LEU A 122 -12.81 0.38 -3.54
CA LEU A 122 -11.41 0.43 -3.95
C LEU A 122 -11.02 1.74 -4.61
N LYS A 123 -11.84 2.23 -5.56
CA LYS A 123 -11.59 3.50 -6.26
C LYS A 123 -11.55 4.69 -5.30
N ASN A 124 -12.45 4.71 -4.31
CA ASN A 124 -12.51 5.80 -3.33
C ASN A 124 -11.40 5.71 -2.28
N ALA A 125 -10.97 4.50 -1.93
CA ALA A 125 -9.87 4.28 -1.00
C ALA A 125 -8.50 4.62 -1.60
N LEU A 126 -8.37 4.52 -2.94
CA LEU A 126 -7.11 4.68 -3.67
C LEU A 126 -7.22 5.81 -4.71
N PRO A 127 -7.46 7.06 -4.30
CA PRO A 127 -7.63 8.18 -5.23
C PRO A 127 -6.34 8.51 -6.02
N ASP A 128 -5.18 8.19 -5.44
CA ASP A 128 -3.86 8.48 -6.02
C ASP A 128 -3.33 7.33 -6.89
N ALA A 129 -4.06 6.21 -6.99
CA ALA A 129 -3.65 5.08 -7.81
C ALA A 129 -3.88 5.37 -9.30
N ALA A 130 -2.83 5.22 -10.12
CA ALA A 130 -2.89 5.39 -11.56
C ALA A 130 -3.75 4.31 -12.25
N ALA A 131 -3.73 3.09 -11.70
CA ALA A 131 -4.55 1.98 -12.16
C ALA A 131 -4.87 1.04 -11.00
N ILE A 132 -6.06 0.43 -11.04
CA ILE A 132 -6.47 -0.61 -10.10
C ILE A 132 -7.11 -1.73 -10.92
N HIS A 133 -6.67 -2.95 -10.64
CA HIS A 133 -7.16 -4.17 -11.24
C HIS A 133 -7.47 -5.16 -10.15
N TYR A 134 -8.51 -5.96 -10.34
CA TYR A 134 -8.76 -7.09 -9.46
C TYR A 134 -9.34 -8.26 -10.24
N ALA A 135 -9.13 -9.45 -9.69
CA ALA A 135 -9.72 -10.67 -10.20
C ALA A 135 -10.16 -11.56 -9.05
N VAL A 136 -11.19 -12.34 -9.32
CA VAL A 136 -11.56 -13.48 -8.49
C VAL A 136 -11.33 -14.73 -9.31
N CYS A 137 -10.56 -15.66 -8.78
CA CYS A 137 -10.09 -16.81 -9.54
C CYS A 137 -9.82 -18.02 -8.65
N LYS A 138 -9.67 -19.20 -9.25
CA LYS A 138 -9.15 -20.39 -8.56
C LYS A 138 -7.66 -20.48 -8.76
N ASP A 139 -6.93 -20.65 -7.67
CA ASP A 139 -5.48 -20.79 -7.72
C ASP A 139 -4.99 -21.72 -6.58
N SER A 140 -4.05 -22.60 -6.90
CA SER A 140 -3.39 -23.51 -5.95
C SER A 140 -1.92 -23.17 -5.70
N LEU A 141 -1.33 -22.33 -6.56
CA LEU A 141 0.08 -21.93 -6.48
C LEU A 141 0.26 -20.65 -5.65
N GLY A 142 -0.76 -19.80 -5.58
CA GLY A 142 -0.75 -18.56 -4.79
C GLY A 142 0.15 -17.48 -5.37
N ALA A 143 0.39 -17.50 -6.69
CA ALA A 143 1.23 -16.52 -7.37
C ALA A 143 0.58 -15.13 -7.34
N ALA A 144 1.33 -14.09 -6.98
CA ALA A 144 0.81 -12.73 -6.95
C ALA A 144 0.37 -12.27 -8.36
N PRO A 145 -0.66 -11.41 -8.48
CA PRO A 145 -1.03 -10.83 -9.77
C PRO A 145 0.10 -9.92 -10.29
N THR A 146 0.26 -9.81 -11.60
CA THR A 146 1.29 -8.98 -12.23
C THR A 146 0.71 -8.07 -13.30
N LEU A 147 1.44 -6.99 -13.59
CA LEU A 147 1.11 -6.06 -14.67
C LEU A 147 2.28 -6.06 -15.65
N SER A 148 2.09 -6.59 -16.85
CA SER A 148 3.14 -6.66 -17.88
C SER A 148 3.37 -5.31 -18.57
N ALA A 149 4.50 -5.18 -19.28
CA ALA A 149 4.77 -4.02 -20.13
C ALA A 149 3.63 -3.81 -21.13
N GLY A 150 2.94 -2.67 -21.03
CA GLY A 150 1.70 -2.38 -21.78
C GLY A 150 0.41 -2.38 -20.97
N SER A 151 0.47 -2.40 -19.63
CA SER A 151 -0.69 -2.37 -18.72
C SER A 151 -1.61 -3.60 -18.82
N THR A 152 -1.07 -4.73 -19.29
CA THR A 152 -1.82 -5.98 -19.36
C THR A 152 -1.81 -6.65 -17.99
N PHE A 153 -2.98 -6.66 -17.33
CA PHE A 153 -3.18 -7.31 -16.04
C PHE A 153 -3.24 -8.83 -16.19
N SER A 154 -2.38 -9.53 -15.45
CA SER A 154 -2.39 -10.97 -15.29
C SER A 154 -2.69 -11.35 -13.85
N GLN A 155 -3.80 -12.06 -13.63
CA GLN A 155 -4.19 -12.58 -12.32
C GLN A 155 -3.29 -13.72 -11.81
N ASN A 156 -2.52 -14.36 -12.70
CA ASN A 156 -1.63 -15.49 -12.39
C ASN A 156 -2.32 -16.61 -11.60
N CYS A 157 -3.51 -17.00 -12.05
CA CYS A 157 -4.28 -18.09 -11.45
C CYS A 157 -4.18 -19.33 -12.34
N ASP A 158 -3.94 -20.49 -11.73
CA ASP A 158 -3.80 -21.76 -12.46
C ASP A 158 -5.14 -22.36 -12.92
N GLY A 159 -6.27 -21.82 -12.44
CA GLY A 159 -7.60 -22.31 -12.79
C GLY A 159 -7.87 -23.74 -12.33
N SER A 160 -7.08 -24.26 -11.39
CA SER A 160 -7.19 -25.63 -10.90
C SER A 160 -8.59 -25.91 -10.36
N ALA A 161 -9.19 -27.04 -10.76
CA ALA A 161 -10.51 -27.44 -10.28
C ALA A 161 -10.58 -27.55 -8.75
N ASN A 162 -9.46 -27.96 -8.14
CA ASN A 162 -9.25 -28.09 -6.69
C ASN A 162 -8.52 -26.88 -6.07
N GLY A 163 -8.29 -25.82 -6.86
CA GLY A 163 -7.70 -24.58 -6.39
C GLY A 163 -8.65 -23.82 -5.47
N ASP A 164 -8.06 -23.04 -4.56
CA ASP A 164 -8.81 -22.19 -3.66
C ASP A 164 -9.31 -20.95 -4.39
N THR A 165 -10.50 -20.47 -4.03
CA THR A 165 -10.99 -19.20 -4.58
C THR A 165 -10.23 -18.07 -3.91
N LEU A 166 -9.56 -17.24 -4.70
CA LEU A 166 -8.75 -16.11 -4.27
C LEU A 166 -9.29 -14.82 -4.88
N ILE A 167 -9.32 -13.77 -4.08
CA ILE A 167 -9.50 -12.39 -4.52
C ILE A 167 -8.10 -11.79 -4.61
N LYS A 168 -7.69 -11.36 -5.81
CA LYS A 168 -6.40 -10.74 -6.08
C LYS A 168 -6.63 -9.31 -6.52
N VAL A 169 -6.01 -8.37 -5.83
CA VAL A 169 -6.06 -6.93 -6.11
C VAL A 169 -4.66 -6.46 -6.45
N LEU A 170 -4.56 -5.61 -7.46
CA LEU A 170 -3.34 -4.97 -7.90
C LEU A 170 -3.64 -3.48 -8.10
N TRP A 171 -2.79 -2.61 -7.57
CA TRP A 171 -2.86 -1.18 -7.86
C TRP A 171 -1.47 -0.62 -8.12
N VAL A 172 -1.47 0.46 -8.88
CA VAL A 172 -0.26 1.10 -9.38
C VAL A 172 -0.22 2.52 -8.83
N ASN A 173 0.84 2.86 -8.12
CA ASN A 173 1.09 4.25 -7.71
C ASN A 173 2.29 4.80 -8.48
N ASP A 174 2.24 6.11 -8.74
CA ASP A 174 3.38 6.83 -9.31
C ASP A 174 4.58 6.69 -8.37
N SER A 175 5.73 6.30 -8.92
CA SER A 175 6.95 6.44 -8.15
C SER A 175 7.27 7.93 -8.15
N ALA A 176 7.24 8.58 -7.00
CA ALA A 176 7.37 10.04 -6.92
C ALA A 176 8.80 10.55 -7.27
N GLY A 177 9.33 10.20 -8.44
CA GLY A 177 10.70 10.45 -8.88
C GLY A 177 11.76 9.70 -8.07
N ASP A 178 11.39 8.60 -7.39
CA ASP A 178 12.31 7.89 -6.52
C ASP A 178 13.36 7.13 -7.35
N SER A 179 14.54 7.71 -7.54
CA SER A 179 15.63 7.05 -8.25
C SER A 179 16.11 5.76 -7.57
N ASP A 180 15.67 5.49 -6.32
CA ASP A 180 16.04 4.30 -5.57
C ASP A 180 15.06 3.12 -5.75
N ILE A 181 14.03 3.19 -6.62
CA ILE A 181 13.14 2.03 -6.86
C ILE A 181 13.93 0.80 -7.32
N ALA A 182 15.02 1.01 -8.08
CA ALA A 182 15.94 -0.05 -8.51
C ALA A 182 16.64 -0.79 -7.35
N ARG A 183 16.63 -0.22 -6.13
CA ARG A 183 17.17 -0.81 -4.90
C ARG A 183 16.08 -1.43 -4.02
N THR A 184 14.82 -1.24 -4.37
CA THR A 184 13.68 -1.87 -3.69
C THR A 184 13.34 -3.20 -4.37
N ASN A 185 12.95 -4.21 -3.61
CA ASN A 185 12.45 -5.49 -4.18
C ASN A 185 10.98 -5.37 -4.62
N LEU A 186 10.57 -4.19 -5.08
CA LEU A 186 9.19 -3.90 -5.49
C LEU A 186 9.04 -4.18 -6.98
N GLU A 187 7.90 -4.77 -7.33
CA GLU A 187 7.52 -4.95 -8.74
C GLU A 187 7.24 -3.57 -9.35
N THR A 188 7.76 -3.33 -10.56
CA THR A 188 7.59 -2.04 -11.25
C THR A 188 6.95 -2.22 -12.62
N ASN A 189 6.20 -1.20 -13.03
CA ASN A 189 5.67 -1.11 -14.39
C ASN A 189 6.01 0.28 -14.97
N GLY A 190 7.07 0.31 -15.77
CA GLY A 190 7.68 1.58 -16.18
C GLY A 190 8.21 2.33 -14.95
N ASP A 191 7.79 3.58 -14.79
CA ASP A 191 8.15 4.44 -13.65
C ASP A 191 7.17 4.30 -12.48
N ASN A 192 6.29 3.29 -12.46
CA ASN A 192 5.32 3.12 -11.38
C ASN A 192 5.64 1.91 -10.50
N ILE A 193 5.26 2.00 -9.22
CA ILE A 193 5.35 0.90 -8.26
C ILE A 193 4.04 0.10 -8.31
N VAL A 194 4.17 -1.22 -8.40
CA VAL A 194 3.04 -2.16 -8.42
C VAL A 194 2.89 -2.78 -7.04
N TYR A 195 1.72 -2.55 -6.45
CA TYR A 195 1.32 -3.16 -5.19
C TYR A 195 0.29 -4.25 -5.45
N THR A 196 0.33 -5.30 -4.62
CA THR A 196 -0.59 -6.43 -4.72
C THR A 196 -1.14 -6.81 -3.35
N TYR A 197 -2.35 -7.32 -3.34
CA TYR A 197 -3.00 -7.90 -2.18
C TYR A 197 -3.77 -9.15 -2.61
N GLN A 198 -3.74 -10.20 -1.79
CA GLN A 198 -4.46 -11.43 -2.07
C GLN A 198 -5.14 -11.98 -0.81
N ALA A 199 -6.38 -12.42 -0.95
CA ALA A 199 -7.15 -13.04 0.12
C ALA A 199 -7.87 -14.29 -0.37
N ARG A 200 -7.93 -15.31 0.48
CA ARG A 200 -8.59 -16.58 0.17
C ARG A 200 -10.04 -16.57 0.66
N VAL A 201 -10.96 -16.92 -0.20
CA VAL A 201 -12.39 -17.03 0.09
C VAL A 201 -12.70 -18.42 0.63
N GLY A 202 -12.85 -18.50 1.96
CA GLY A 202 -13.16 -19.74 2.67
C GLY A 202 -11.93 -20.63 2.92
N GLY A 203 -11.90 -21.28 4.09
CA GLY A 203 -10.91 -22.29 4.43
C GLY A 203 -11.25 -23.65 3.81
N ARG A 204 -10.25 -24.53 3.68
CA ARG A 204 -10.48 -25.95 3.41
C ARG A 204 -11.33 -26.54 4.54
N GLU A 205 -12.61 -26.77 4.26
CA GLU A 205 -13.42 -27.76 4.98
C GLU A 205 -13.21 -29.14 4.32
#